data_AF-A0A350YIP2-F1
#
_entry.id   AF-A0A350YIP2-F1
#
_cell.length_a   1.000
_cell.length_b   1.000
_cell.length_c   1.000
_cell.angle_alpha   90.00
_cell.angle_beta   90.00
_cell.angle_gamma   90.00
#
_symmetry.space_group_name_H-M   'P 1'
#
loop_
_entity.id
_entity.type
_entity.pdbx_description
1 polymer ?
#
loop_
_entity_poly.entity_id
_entity_poly.type
_entity_poly.pdbx_seq_one_letter_code
_entity_poly.pdbx_strand_id
1 'polypeptide(L)' 'MTAEIWTHFLTIEDIARELHFSPKYVRERLNEGHWREMKARKIGAKWLVRVEDFNKWWEARK' A
#
# COMPACT_ATOMS: atom_id res chain seq x y z
N MET A 1 21.20 -2.31 -6.34
CA MET A 1 20.86 -1.05 -5.68
C MET A 1 20.08 -1.40 -4.43
N THR A 2 20.70 -1.28 -3.26
CA THR A 2 20.17 -1.71 -1.96
C THR A 2 19.16 -0.67 -1.50
N ALA A 3 17.87 -1.00 -1.58
CA ALA A 3 16.80 -0.07 -1.24
C ALA A 3 16.93 0.40 0.21
N GLU A 4 17.19 1.70 0.36
CA GLU A 4 17.30 2.41 1.63
C GLU A 4 15.97 2.31 2.41
N ILE A 5 16.07 1.78 3.64
CA ILE A 5 14.95 1.52 4.56
C ILE A 5 14.53 2.84 5.22
N TRP A 6 13.82 3.71 4.51
CA TRP A 6 13.25 4.93 5.09
C TRP A 6 11.79 5.08 4.71
N THR A 7 10.98 4.25 5.37
CA THR A 7 9.66 4.49 6.00
C THR A 7 8.98 3.13 6.08
N HIS A 8 8.74 2.60 7.29
CA HIS A 8 8.14 1.26 7.47
C HIS A 8 6.71 1.14 6.89
N PHE A 9 6.15 2.25 6.40
CA PHE A 9 4.79 2.37 5.92
C PHE A 9 4.73 3.15 4.61
N LEU A 10 3.92 2.67 3.68
CA LEU A 10 3.50 3.33 2.45
C LEU A 10 2.16 4.01 2.68
N THR A 11 2.01 5.21 2.15
CA THR A 11 0.71 5.84 2.03
C THR A 11 -0.04 5.32 0.80
N ILE A 12 -1.32 5.67 0.68
CA ILE A 12 -2.08 5.44 -0.55
C ILE A 12 -1.39 6.08 -1.76
N GLU A 13 -0.76 7.25 -1.60
CA GLU A 13 -0.10 7.93 -2.72
C GLU A 13 1.16 7.19 -3.18
N ASP A 14 1.93 6.64 -2.23
CA ASP A 14 3.10 5.82 -2.56
C ASP A 14 2.69 4.54 -3.30
N ILE A 15 1.68 3.84 -2.78
CA ILE A 15 1.14 2.63 -3.43
C ILE A 15 0.58 2.94 -4.81
N ALA A 16 -0.15 4.05 -4.95
CA ALA A 16 -0.70 4.48 -6.23
C ALA A 16 0.40 4.75 -7.26
N ARG A 17 1.50 5.38 -6.83
CA ARG A 17 2.66 5.63 -7.68
C ARG A 17 3.34 4.34 -8.12
N GLU A 18 3.59 3.43 -7.19
CA GLU A 18 4.24 2.13 -7.46
C GLU A 18 3.42 1.25 -8.40
N LEU A 19 2.09 1.23 -8.22
CA LEU A 19 1.18 0.43 -9.03
C LEU A 19 0.67 1.14 -10.30
N HIS A 20 1.13 2.37 -10.56
CA HIS A 20 0.63 3.22 -11.66
C HIS A 20 -0.90 3.38 -11.68
N PHE A 21 -1.53 3.45 -10.50
CA PHE A 21 -2.96 3.67 -10.35
C PHE A 21 -3.27 5.06 -9.79
N SER A 22 -4.55 5.45 -9.86
CA SER A 22 -5.00 6.66 -9.16
C SER A 22 -5.11 6.40 -7.63
N PRO A 23 -4.77 7.39 -6.78
CA PRO A 23 -4.95 7.28 -5.32
C PRO A 23 -6.39 6.95 -4.91
N LYS A 24 -7.37 7.46 -5.67
CA LYS A 24 -8.80 7.14 -5.45
C LYS A 24 -9.06 5.65 -5.61
N TYR A 25 -8.58 5.06 -6.70
CA TYR A 25 -8.75 3.64 -6.98
C TYR A 25 -8.12 2.76 -5.89
N VAL A 26 -6.88 3.07 -5.49
CA VAL A 26 -6.20 2.36 -4.39
C VAL A 26 -7.01 2.43 -3.09
N ARG A 27 -7.55 3.61 -2.77
CA ARG A 27 -8.42 3.79 -1.59
C ARG A 27 -9.68 2.94 -1.66
N GLU A 28 -10.34 2.92 -2.81
CA GLU A 28 -11.55 2.12 -3.03
C GLU A 28 -11.24 0.63 -2.83
N ARG A 29 -10.15 0.12 -3.40
CA ARG A 29 -9.75 -1.30 -3.23
C ARG A 29 -9.39 -1.67 -1.80
N LEU A 30 -8.73 -0.78 -1.07
CA LEU A 30 -8.46 -0.96 0.36
C LEU A 30 -9.76 -0.95 1.20
N ASN A 31 -10.68 -0.02 0.91
CA ASN A 31 -11.97 0.11 1.62
C ASN A 31 -12.93 -1.05 1.35
N GLU A 32 -13.03 -1.50 0.09
CA GLU A 32 -13.85 -2.64 -0.32
C GLU A 32 -13.28 -3.97 0.24
N GLY A 33 -12.05 -3.96 0.74
CA GLY A 33 -11.39 -5.12 1.31
C GLY A 33 -10.84 -6.09 0.25
N HIS A 34 -10.78 -5.69 -1.02
CA HIS A 34 -10.12 -6.47 -2.06
C HIS A 34 -8.63 -6.69 -1.75
N TRP A 35 -8.01 -5.75 -1.04
CA TRP A 35 -6.59 -5.78 -0.66
C TRP A 35 -6.40 -5.94 0.86
N ARG A 36 -7.25 -6.75 1.52
CA ARG A 36 -7.17 -7.03 2.97
C ARG A 36 -5.80 -7.54 3.43
N GLU A 37 -5.07 -8.25 2.56
CA GLU A 37 -3.74 -8.79 2.83
C GLU A 37 -2.68 -7.70 3.08
N MET A 38 -2.85 -6.50 2.50
CA MET A 38 -1.96 -5.36 2.77
C MET A 38 -2.08 -4.83 4.22
N LYS A 39 -3.09 -5.28 4.99
CA LYS A 39 -3.35 -4.86 6.38
C LYS A 39 -3.29 -3.34 6.57
N ALA A 40 -3.88 -2.60 5.64
CA ALA A 40 -3.88 -1.15 5.68
C ALA A 40 -4.52 -0.64 6.98
N ARG A 41 -3.81 0.24 7.68
CA ARG A 41 -4.27 0.89 8.92
C ARG A 41 -4.60 2.34 8.65
N LYS A 42 -5.75 2.78 9.13
CA LYS A 42 -6.12 4.20 9.10
C LYS A 42 -5.64 4.87 10.39
N ILE A 43 -4.74 5.85 10.25
CA ILE A 43 -4.25 6.68 11.37
C ILE A 43 -4.65 8.14 11.06
N GLY A 44 -5.67 8.63 11.78
CA GLY A 44 -6.30 9.91 11.50
C GLY A 44 -6.95 9.92 10.10
N ALA A 45 -6.54 10.88 9.25
CA ALA A 45 -7.01 10.99 7.87
C ALA A 45 -6.20 10.15 6.86
N LYS A 46 -5.07 9.58 7.29
CA LYS A 46 -4.13 8.86 6.41
C LYS A 46 -4.32 7.35 6.51
N TRP A 47 -4.14 6.68 5.39
CA TRP A 47 -4.02 5.23 5.31
C TRP A 47 -2.56 4.86 5.15
N LEU A 48 -2.12 3.90 5.96
CA LEU A 48 -0.74 3.45 6.05
C LEU A 48 -0.71 1.93 5.93
N VAL A 49 0.09 1.44 5.01
CA VAL A 49 0.32 0.01 4.74
C VAL A 49 1.77 -0.28 5.03
N ARG A 50 2.09 -1.37 5.71
CA ARG A 50 3.51 -1.70 5.91
C ARG A 50 4.14 -2.09 4.58
N VAL A 51 5.36 -1.64 4.35
CA VAL A 51 6.13 -2.02 3.13
C VAL A 51 6.19 -3.54 2.98
N GLU A 52 6.39 -4.27 4.08
CA GLU A 52 6.44 -5.74 4.06
C GLU A 52 5.11 -6.37 3.62
N ASP A 53 3.98 -5.91 4.16
CA ASP A 53 2.65 -6.44 3.79
C ASP A 53 2.33 -6.09 2.32
N PHE A 54 2.74 -4.91 1.85
CA PHE A 54 2.64 -4.53 0.43
C PHE A 54 3.49 -5.44 -0.48
N ASN A 55 4.77 -5.63 -0.15
CA ASN A 55 5.67 -6.46 -0.94
C ASN A 55 5.17 -7.91 -1.02
N LYS A 56 4.74 -8.50 0.10
CA LYS A 56 4.14 -9.84 0.13
C LYS A 56 2.92 -9.94 -0.79
N TRP A 57 2.03 -8.94 -0.71
CA TRP A 57 0.84 -8.89 -1.57
C TRP A 57 1.21 -8.75 -3.06
N TRP A 58 2.24 -7.95 -3.37
CA TRP A 58 2.70 -7.69 -4.72
C TRP A 58 3.37 -8.90 -5.34
N GLU A 59 4.30 -9.55 -4.62
CA GLU A 59 4.98 -10.76 -5.09
C GLU A 59 4.00 -11.91 -5.35
N ALA A 60 2.91 -12.01 -4.57
CA ALA A 60 1.87 -13.01 -4.80
C ALA A 60 1.02 -12.76 -6.07
N ARG A 61 1.13 -11.57 -6.69
CA ARG A 61 0.29 -11.12 -7.81
C ARG A 61 1.08 -10.66 -9.05
N LYS A 62 2.40 -10.75 -9.00
CA LYS A 62 3.31 -10.40 -10.10
C LYS A 62 3.46 -11.58 -11.07
#